data_AF-A0A1K2FSD7-F1
#
_entry.id   AF-A0A1K2FSD7-F1
#
_cell.length_a   1.000
_cell.length_b   1.000
_cell.length_c   1.000
_cell.angle_alpha   90.00
_cell.angle_beta   90.00
_cell.angle_gamma   90.00
#
_symmetry.space_group_name_H-M   'P 1'
#
loop_
_entity.id
_entity.type
_entity.pdbx_description
1 polymer ?
#
loop_
_entity_poly.entity_id
_entity_poly.type
_entity_poly.pdbx_seq_one_letter_code
_entity_poly.pdbx_strand_id
1 'polypeptide(L)'
;MPEWSFTLLVNQPLTAEQADVFDHCDAFADGSVSYTLGPENPGDFARVPDASALRELSCDIDAPTLLDAVAQVARDLRLVPGLRAVGVRYDDIVTLEEATQRSGRELSRRPAEPAGFPAPEPGAGGTEFYSWRKIAAWLARLGDDVPETPPDLRVADLALRLADALEGVDVPPGVLRALGLPAT
;
A
#
# COMPACT_ATOMS: atom_id res chain seq x y z
N MET A 1 13.07 2.94 12.52
CA MET A 1 12.58 1.54 12.62
C MET A 1 12.74 0.97 11.21
N PRO A 2 12.24 -0.21 10.79
CA PRO A 2 12.09 -0.41 9.36
C PRO A 2 10.99 0.52 8.84
N GLU A 3 11.26 1.20 7.74
CA GLU A 3 10.29 1.99 6.99
C GLU A 3 9.60 1.09 5.95
N TRP A 4 8.28 1.16 5.82
CA TRP A 4 7.50 0.32 4.92
C TRP A 4 6.76 1.15 3.89
N SER A 5 7.07 0.93 2.61
CA SER A 5 6.44 1.61 1.47
C SER A 5 5.32 0.79 0.83
N PHE A 6 4.06 1.19 0.97
CA PHE A 6 2.89 0.50 0.43
C PHE A 6 1.81 1.47 -0.05
N THR A 7 0.87 0.95 -0.85
CA THR A 7 -0.26 1.72 -1.38
C THR A 7 -1.53 1.30 -0.67
N LEU A 8 -2.15 2.21 0.06
CA LEU A 8 -3.43 1.98 0.71
C LEU A 8 -4.58 2.43 -0.21
N LEU A 9 -5.63 1.62 -0.31
CA LEU A 9 -6.83 1.95 -1.06
C LEU A 9 -7.89 2.50 -0.14
N VAL A 10 -8.54 3.60 -0.53
CA VAL A 10 -9.66 4.20 0.22
C VAL A 10 -11.01 4.01 -0.48
N ASN A 11 -12.08 4.07 0.31
CA ASN A 11 -13.46 3.87 -0.16
C ASN A 11 -13.91 4.86 -1.25
N GLN A 12 -13.34 6.06 -1.25
CA GLN A 12 -13.71 7.14 -2.16
C GLN A 12 -12.52 8.08 -2.41
N PRO A 13 -12.53 8.84 -3.52
CA PRO A 13 -11.56 9.90 -3.74
C PRO A 13 -11.62 10.94 -2.62
N LEU A 14 -10.47 11.50 -2.26
CA LEU A 14 -10.40 12.56 -1.26
C LEU A 14 -11.09 13.82 -1.78
N THR A 15 -11.96 14.42 -0.97
CA THR A 15 -12.47 15.78 -1.23
C THR A 15 -11.45 16.82 -0.79
N ALA A 16 -11.56 18.06 -1.29
CA ALA A 16 -10.69 19.16 -0.86
C ALA A 16 -10.76 19.42 0.65
N GLU A 17 -11.95 19.28 1.26
CA GLU A 17 -12.12 19.41 2.72
C GLU A 17 -11.43 18.26 3.48
N GLN A 18 -11.52 17.03 2.97
CA GLN A 18 -10.85 15.88 3.58
C GLN A 18 -9.34 15.98 3.45
N ALA A 19 -8.84 16.46 2.31
CA ALA A 19 -7.43 16.73 2.07
C ALA A 19 -6.90 17.81 3.05
N ASP A 20 -7.65 18.89 3.27
CA ASP A 20 -7.29 19.90 4.26
C ASP A 20 -7.24 19.30 5.68
N VAL A 21 -8.22 18.50 6.06
CA VAL A 21 -8.19 17.79 7.36
C VAL A 21 -7.02 16.81 7.45
N PHE A 22 -6.70 16.13 6.35
CA PHE A 22 -5.59 15.19 6.25
C PHE A 22 -4.25 15.90 6.48
N ASP A 23 -4.03 17.02 5.80
CA ASP A 23 -2.80 17.82 5.87
C ASP A 23 -2.59 18.46 7.26
N HIS A 24 -3.68 18.76 7.97
CA HIS A 24 -3.65 19.30 9.33
C HIS A 24 -3.73 18.22 10.42
N CYS A 25 -3.80 16.95 10.05
CA CYS A 25 -3.81 15.84 11.00
C CYS A 25 -2.38 15.56 11.46
N ASP A 26 -2.12 15.65 12.77
CA ASP A 26 -0.81 15.37 13.37
C ASP A 26 -0.25 13.99 12.97
N ALA A 27 -1.12 13.02 12.66
CA ALA A 27 -0.74 11.67 12.23
C ALA A 27 -0.15 11.59 10.81
N PHE A 28 -0.39 12.60 9.97
CA PHE A 28 0.07 12.63 8.57
C PHE A 28 0.93 13.86 8.23
N ALA A 29 1.14 14.75 9.19
CA ALA A 29 1.87 16.01 9.03
C ALA A 29 3.37 15.83 8.74
N ASP A 30 3.91 14.61 8.89
CA ASP A 30 5.30 14.27 8.59
C ASP A 30 5.54 13.93 7.10
N GLY A 31 4.49 13.87 6.30
CA GLY A 31 4.56 13.51 4.88
C GLY A 31 4.73 12.01 4.62
N SER A 32 4.58 11.18 5.65
CA SER A 32 4.62 9.71 5.56
C SER A 32 3.46 9.13 4.74
N VAL A 33 2.43 9.93 4.44
CA VAL A 33 1.35 9.54 3.55
C VAL A 33 1.09 10.64 2.52
N SER A 34 1.14 10.26 1.25
CA SER A 34 0.87 11.13 0.10
C SER A 34 -0.36 10.65 -0.67
N TYR A 35 -1.10 11.59 -1.27
CA TYR A 35 -2.32 11.29 -2.01
C TYR A 35 -2.39 12.09 -3.32
N THR A 36 -3.22 11.63 -4.25
CA THR A 36 -3.55 12.38 -5.47
C THR A 36 -4.94 12.98 -5.34
N LEU A 37 -5.04 14.30 -5.25
CA LEU A 37 -6.32 14.99 -5.19
C LEU A 37 -6.99 15.00 -6.57
N GLY A 38 -8.30 14.72 -6.60
CA GLY A 38 -9.11 14.88 -7.80
C GLY A 38 -9.26 16.37 -8.19
N PRO A 39 -9.67 16.65 -9.44
CA PRO A 39 -9.96 18.03 -9.86
C PRO A 39 -11.11 18.60 -9.02
N GLU A 40 -11.05 19.91 -8.73
CA GLU A 40 -12.03 20.61 -7.88
C GLU A 40 -13.48 20.48 -8.38
N ASN A 41 -13.66 20.30 -9.70
CA ASN A 41 -14.97 20.12 -10.31
C ASN A 41 -15.28 18.62 -10.55
N PRO A 42 -16.38 18.08 -9.98
CA PRO A 42 -16.85 16.71 -10.20
C PRO A 42 -17.00 16.29 -11.67
N GLY A 43 -17.35 17.24 -12.55
CA GLY A 43 -17.49 17.01 -13.99
C GLY A 43 -16.17 16.77 -14.74
N ASP A 44 -15.03 17.15 -14.15
CA ASP A 44 -13.71 16.94 -14.74
C ASP A 44 -13.08 15.59 -14.34
N PHE A 45 -13.68 14.83 -13.42
CA PHE A 45 -13.23 13.48 -13.08
C PHE A 45 -13.25 12.54 -14.29
N ALA A 46 -14.17 12.76 -15.25
CA ALA A 46 -14.21 12.01 -16.52
C ALA A 46 -13.00 12.26 -17.42
N ARG A 47 -12.21 13.31 -17.15
CA ARG A 47 -10.96 13.65 -17.85
C ARG A 47 -9.72 13.20 -17.12
N VAL A 48 -9.86 12.70 -15.89
CA VAL A 48 -8.74 12.11 -15.15
C VAL A 48 -8.45 10.74 -15.78
N PRO A 49 -7.23 10.51 -16.31
CA PRO A 49 -6.90 9.27 -17.00
C PRO A 49 -7.01 8.04 -16.11
N ASP A 50 -6.80 8.22 -14.80
CA ASP A 50 -6.79 7.16 -13.81
C ASP A 50 -7.62 7.55 -12.57
N ALA A 51 -8.94 7.37 -12.65
CA ALA A 51 -9.83 7.63 -11.54
C ALA A 51 -9.61 6.66 -10.35
N SER A 52 -8.90 5.54 -10.55
CA SER A 52 -8.48 4.63 -9.49
C SER A 52 -7.40 5.26 -8.62
N ALA A 53 -6.41 5.92 -9.22
CA ALA A 53 -5.31 6.60 -8.52
C ALA A 53 -5.79 7.66 -7.51
N LEU A 54 -6.98 8.25 -7.72
CA LEU A 54 -7.57 9.21 -6.79
C LEU A 54 -8.03 8.57 -5.46
N ARG A 55 -8.08 7.23 -5.41
CA ARG A 55 -8.43 6.44 -4.22
C ARG A 55 -7.22 5.76 -3.62
N GLU A 56 -6.01 6.16 -4.02
CA GLU A 56 -4.77 5.55 -3.58
C GLU A 56 -3.99 6.53 -2.72
N LEU A 57 -3.47 6.02 -1.60
CA LEU A 57 -2.57 6.72 -0.72
C LEU A 57 -1.23 5.99 -0.76
N SER A 58 -0.16 6.70 -1.12
CA SER A 58 1.21 6.19 -0.99
C SER A 58 1.64 6.38 0.45
N CYS A 59 2.07 5.32 1.12
CA CYS A 59 2.44 5.33 2.53
C CYS A 59 3.87 4.86 2.70
N ASP A 60 4.67 5.60 3.46
CA ASP A 60 6.05 5.34 3.82
C ASP A 60 6.16 5.43 5.35
N ILE A 61 5.95 4.31 6.04
CA ILE A 61 5.68 4.28 7.49
C ILE A 61 6.76 3.52 8.26
N ASP A 62 7.34 4.17 9.26
CA ASP A 62 8.21 3.54 10.26
C ASP A 62 7.40 2.62 11.22
N ALA A 63 7.57 1.31 11.11
CA ALA A 63 6.89 0.35 12.00
C ALA A 63 7.65 -0.96 12.19
N PRO A 64 7.42 -1.71 13.29
CA PRO A 64 8.09 -3.00 13.50
C PRO A 64 7.79 -4.04 12.42
N THR A 65 6.57 -4.04 11.88
CA THR A 65 6.13 -4.94 10.81
C THR A 65 5.26 -4.21 9.79
N LEU A 66 5.13 -4.77 8.59
CA LEU A 66 4.21 -4.26 7.57
C LEU A 66 2.75 -4.24 8.06
N LEU A 67 2.33 -5.27 8.80
CA LEU A 67 0.98 -5.32 9.37
C LEU A 67 0.75 -4.19 10.36
N ASP A 68 1.74 -3.86 11.19
CA ASP A 68 1.66 -2.73 12.12
C ASP A 68 1.59 -1.40 11.36
N ALA A 69 2.40 -1.24 10.30
CA ALA A 69 2.38 -0.05 9.44
C ALA A 69 1.01 0.17 8.81
N VAL A 70 0.43 -0.86 8.19
CA VAL A 70 -0.89 -0.79 7.55
C VAL A 70 -1.99 -0.54 8.60
N ALA A 71 -1.92 -1.22 9.75
CA ALA A 71 -2.91 -1.05 10.82
C ALA A 71 -2.86 0.35 11.45
N GLN A 72 -1.67 0.97 11.52
CA GLN A 72 -1.49 2.34 11.99
C GLN A 72 -2.20 3.32 11.04
N VAL A 73 -1.86 3.31 9.75
CA VAL A 73 -2.47 4.22 8.77
C VAL A 73 -3.98 3.98 8.65
N ALA A 74 -4.43 2.72 8.63
CA ALA A 74 -5.85 2.40 8.55
C ALA A 74 -6.64 2.87 9.78
N ARG A 75 -6.00 3.00 10.94
CA ARG A 75 -6.58 3.57 12.15
C ARG A 75 -6.61 5.09 12.06
N ASP A 76 -5.50 5.71 11.69
CA ASP A 76 -5.36 7.16 11.63
C ASP A 76 -6.27 7.76 10.56
N LEU A 77 -6.52 7.05 9.46
CA LEU A 77 -7.50 7.47 8.46
C LEU A 77 -8.91 7.63 9.00
N ARG A 78 -9.27 6.94 10.08
CA ARG A 78 -10.59 7.10 10.72
C ARG A 78 -10.72 8.43 11.44
N LEU A 79 -9.62 9.17 11.66
CA LEU A 79 -9.65 10.53 12.16
C LEU A 79 -10.20 11.50 11.11
N VAL A 80 -10.12 11.15 9.82
CA VAL A 80 -10.69 11.93 8.71
C VAL A 80 -12.12 11.44 8.43
N PRO A 81 -13.16 12.26 8.67
CA PRO A 81 -14.55 11.81 8.53
C PRO A 81 -14.88 11.31 7.11
N GLY A 82 -15.46 10.12 7.06
CA GLY A 82 -15.93 9.51 5.81
C GLY A 82 -14.84 8.80 4.98
N LEU A 83 -13.56 8.91 5.35
CA LEU A 83 -12.50 8.10 4.75
C LEU A 83 -12.31 6.81 5.54
N ARG A 84 -12.03 5.73 4.80
CA ARG A 84 -11.61 4.45 5.38
C ARG A 84 -10.74 3.70 4.39
N ALA A 85 -9.81 2.93 4.93
CA ALA A 85 -9.03 1.97 4.18
C ALA A 85 -9.89 0.75 3.80
N VAL A 86 -9.88 0.38 2.51
CA VAL A 86 -10.67 -0.74 1.95
C VAL A 86 -9.80 -1.82 1.32
N GLY A 87 -8.50 -1.59 1.25
CA GLY A 87 -7.52 -2.54 0.74
C GLY A 87 -6.11 -2.00 0.83
N VAL A 88 -5.14 -2.86 0.55
CA VAL A 88 -3.73 -2.48 0.49
C VAL A 88 -3.04 -3.28 -0.61
N ARG A 89 -2.10 -2.64 -1.30
CA ARG A 89 -1.30 -3.27 -2.34
C ARG A 89 0.13 -2.77 -2.29
N TYR A 90 1.00 -3.49 -2.97
CA TYR A 90 2.32 -3.02 -3.31
C TYR A 90 2.32 -2.61 -4.78
N ASP A 91 2.96 -1.49 -5.08
CA ASP A 91 3.28 -1.15 -6.45
C ASP A 91 4.39 -2.07 -6.99
N ASP A 92 4.31 -2.34 -8.30
CA ASP A 92 5.34 -3.12 -9.01
C ASP A 92 6.62 -2.31 -9.16
N ILE A 93 6.53 -0.99 -9.23
CA ILE A 93 7.69 -0.11 -9.33
C ILE A 93 8.26 0.09 -7.93
N VAL A 94 9.50 -0.33 -7.74
CA VAL A 94 10.19 -0.31 -6.45
C VAL A 94 11.60 0.25 -6.54
N THR A 95 12.09 0.84 -5.46
CA THR A 95 13.52 1.08 -5.29
C THR A 95 14.26 -0.22 -4.95
N LEU A 96 15.60 -0.21 -5.05
CA LEU A 96 16.42 -1.38 -4.69
C LEU A 96 16.34 -1.69 -3.18
N GLU A 97 16.16 -0.66 -2.36
CA GLU A 97 16.00 -0.75 -0.92
C GLU A 97 14.66 -1.44 -0.57
N GLU A 98 13.56 -1.00 -1.18
CA GLU A 98 12.26 -1.67 -1.06
C GLU A 98 12.31 -3.12 -1.55
N ALA A 99 12.97 -3.40 -2.66
CA ALA A 99 13.11 -4.76 -3.17
C ALA A 99 13.93 -5.66 -2.22
N THR A 100 14.97 -5.10 -1.60
CA THR A 100 15.76 -5.77 -0.55
C THR A 100 14.88 -6.09 0.65
N GLN A 101 14.07 -5.12 1.08
CA GLN A 101 13.13 -5.31 2.19
C GLN A 101 12.09 -6.39 1.87
N ARG A 102 11.45 -6.32 0.69
CA ARG A 102 10.41 -7.28 0.28
C ARG A 102 10.94 -8.70 0.11
N SER A 103 12.18 -8.86 -0.35
CA SER A 103 12.80 -10.18 -0.52
C SER A 103 13.45 -10.72 0.75
N GLY A 104 13.74 -9.86 1.74
CA GLY A 104 14.55 -10.21 2.91
C GLY A 104 16.01 -10.51 2.57
N ARG A 105 16.45 -10.21 1.34
CA ARG A 105 17.78 -10.48 0.82
C ARG A 105 18.42 -9.17 0.39
N GLU A 106 19.69 -8.98 0.76
CA GLU A 106 20.45 -7.83 0.30
C GLU A 106 20.61 -7.88 -1.22
N LEU A 107 19.95 -6.94 -1.92
CA LEU A 107 20.08 -6.76 -3.36
C LEU A 107 21.04 -5.60 -3.61
N SER A 108 22.02 -5.81 -4.49
CA SER A 108 22.99 -4.78 -4.83
C SER A 108 23.35 -4.82 -6.30
N ARG A 109 23.60 -3.65 -6.89
CA ARG A 109 24.06 -3.55 -8.28
C ARG A 109 25.49 -4.10 -8.51
N ARG A 110 26.11 -4.71 -7.50
CA ARG A 110 27.53 -5.06 -7.55
C ARG A 110 27.79 -6.26 -8.47
N PRO A 111 29.02 -6.40 -8.99
CA PRO A 111 29.44 -7.54 -9.82
C PRO A 111 29.32 -8.92 -9.13
N ALA A 112 29.01 -8.92 -7.83
CA ALA A 112 28.81 -10.12 -7.03
C ALA A 112 27.43 -10.75 -7.24
N GLU A 113 26.47 -10.04 -7.85
CA GLU A 113 25.20 -10.65 -8.17
C GLU A 113 25.28 -11.60 -9.36
N PRO A 114 24.56 -12.74 -9.31
CA PRO A 114 24.46 -13.67 -10.43
C PRO A 114 24.13 -12.93 -11.72
N ALA A 115 24.83 -13.27 -12.80
CA ALA A 115 24.59 -12.67 -14.11
C ALA A 115 23.09 -12.69 -14.44
N GLY A 116 22.52 -11.53 -14.78
CA GLY A 116 21.12 -11.40 -15.19
C GLY A 116 20.16 -10.73 -14.21
N PHE A 117 20.64 -9.98 -13.22
CA PHE A 117 19.79 -9.09 -12.41
C PHE A 117 19.02 -8.10 -13.32
N PRO A 118 17.72 -7.83 -13.05
CA PRO A 118 16.92 -6.94 -13.89
C PRO A 118 17.51 -5.53 -14.03
N ALA A 119 17.47 -4.99 -15.25
CA ALA A 119 17.78 -3.59 -15.48
C ALA A 119 16.68 -2.69 -14.89
N PRO A 120 17.03 -1.48 -14.42
CA PRO A 120 16.04 -0.51 -13.95
C PRO A 120 15.07 -0.12 -15.07
N GLU A 121 13.85 0.22 -14.70
CA GLU A 121 12.86 0.78 -15.61
C GLU A 121 13.31 2.17 -16.08
N PRO A 122 13.01 2.54 -17.35
CA PRO A 122 13.34 3.85 -17.86
C PRO A 122 12.54 4.94 -17.13
N GLY A 123 13.18 5.64 -16.19
CA GLY A 123 12.62 6.77 -15.44
C GLY A 123 13.37 8.07 -15.69
N ALA A 124 12.67 9.20 -15.51
CA ALA A 124 13.27 10.53 -15.58
C ALA A 124 13.79 10.94 -14.19
N GLY A 125 15.06 10.64 -13.87
CA GLY A 125 15.64 11.05 -12.59
C GLY A 125 16.93 10.33 -12.21
N GLY A 126 17.47 10.69 -11.04
CA GLY A 126 18.68 10.08 -10.45
C GLY A 126 18.41 8.84 -9.59
N THR A 127 17.16 8.62 -9.17
CA THR A 127 16.75 7.40 -8.44
C THR A 127 16.35 6.33 -9.43
N GLU A 128 16.94 5.14 -9.30
CA GLU A 128 16.64 4.00 -10.15
C GLU A 128 15.47 3.20 -9.58
N PHE A 129 14.46 3.00 -10.41
CA PHE A 129 13.31 2.17 -10.09
C PHE A 129 13.38 0.85 -10.86
N TYR A 130 12.85 -0.20 -10.26
CA TYR A 130 12.87 -1.56 -10.79
C TYR A 130 11.46 -2.14 -10.76
N SER A 131 11.15 -3.05 -11.68
CA SER A 131 9.93 -3.86 -11.59
C SER A 131 10.15 -5.02 -10.61
N TRP A 132 9.40 -5.02 -9.51
CA TRP A 132 9.37 -6.08 -8.52
C TRP A 132 9.08 -7.43 -9.17
N ARG A 133 8.14 -7.49 -10.12
CA ARG A 133 7.84 -8.71 -10.87
C ARG A 133 9.05 -9.26 -11.62
N LYS A 134 9.91 -8.40 -12.19
CA LYS A 134 11.17 -8.83 -12.81
C LYS A 134 12.17 -9.35 -11.76
N ILE A 135 12.24 -8.70 -10.61
CA ILE A 135 13.11 -9.12 -9.48
C ILE A 135 12.65 -10.45 -8.90
N ALA A 136 11.36 -10.60 -8.58
CA ALA A 136 10.78 -11.84 -8.06
C ALA A 136 10.96 -13.00 -9.04
N ALA A 137 10.75 -12.78 -10.35
CA ALA A 137 11.00 -13.80 -11.37
C ALA A 137 12.48 -14.19 -11.48
N TRP A 138 13.40 -13.27 -11.20
CA TRP A 138 14.83 -13.56 -11.16
C TRP A 138 15.20 -14.34 -9.88
N LEU A 139 14.69 -13.94 -8.71
CA LEU A 139 14.86 -14.65 -7.44
C LEU A 139 14.36 -16.10 -7.54
N ALA A 140 13.19 -16.31 -8.14
CA ALA A 140 12.62 -17.64 -8.36
C ALA A 140 13.55 -18.54 -9.21
N ARG A 141 14.27 -17.98 -10.19
CA ARG A 141 15.26 -18.75 -10.99
C ARG A 141 16.50 -19.14 -10.19
N LEU A 142 16.84 -18.37 -9.15
CA LEU A 142 17.94 -18.69 -8.24
C LEU A 142 17.54 -19.73 -7.19
N GLY A 143 16.26 -20.14 -7.15
CA GLY A 143 15.72 -21.08 -6.17
C GLY A 143 15.17 -20.42 -4.91
N ASP A 144 15.10 -19.08 -4.88
CA ASP A 144 14.47 -18.34 -3.80
C ASP A 144 12.95 -18.28 -4.05
N ASP A 145 12.16 -18.95 -3.22
CA ASP A 145 10.69 -18.90 -3.28
C ASP A 145 10.19 -17.62 -2.59
N VAL A 146 10.43 -16.47 -3.23
CA VAL A 146 9.90 -15.19 -2.76
C VAL A 146 8.50 -15.00 -3.35
N PRO A 147 7.45 -14.99 -2.53
CA PRO A 147 6.10 -14.81 -3.02
C PRO A 147 5.96 -13.43 -3.65
N GLU A 148 5.27 -13.35 -4.79
CA GLU A 148 5.01 -12.08 -5.48
C GLU A 148 4.35 -11.05 -4.56
N THR A 149 3.49 -11.51 -3.65
CA THR A 149 2.88 -10.72 -2.58
C THR A 149 3.24 -11.31 -1.22
N PRO A 150 3.85 -10.53 -0.31
CA PRO A 150 4.15 -10.99 1.03
C PRO A 150 2.88 -11.42 1.81
N PRO A 151 2.96 -12.49 2.64
CA PRO A 151 1.81 -12.97 3.40
C PRO A 151 1.14 -11.88 4.24
N ASP A 152 1.94 -11.02 4.88
CA ASP A 152 1.47 -9.90 5.71
C ASP A 152 0.60 -8.93 4.93
N LEU A 153 1.00 -8.56 3.71
CA LEU A 153 0.22 -7.68 2.83
C LEU A 153 -1.11 -8.35 2.45
N ARG A 154 -1.10 -9.64 2.14
CA ARG A 154 -2.30 -10.40 1.81
C ARG A 154 -3.27 -10.48 2.99
N VAL A 155 -2.75 -10.69 4.21
CA VAL A 155 -3.57 -10.69 5.43
C VAL A 155 -4.18 -9.31 5.66
N ALA A 156 -3.38 -8.25 5.50
CA ALA A 156 -3.84 -6.87 5.65
C ALA A 156 -4.95 -6.53 4.63
N ASP A 157 -4.76 -6.86 3.35
CA ASP A 157 -5.74 -6.56 2.29
C ASP A 157 -7.06 -7.30 2.53
N LEU A 158 -7.00 -8.59 2.88
CA LEU A 158 -8.19 -9.37 3.22
C LEU A 158 -8.91 -8.82 4.45
N ALA A 159 -8.17 -8.41 5.48
CA ALA A 159 -8.76 -7.82 6.69
C ALA A 159 -9.46 -6.49 6.39
N LEU A 160 -8.83 -5.61 5.60
CA LEU A 160 -9.41 -4.32 5.20
C LEU A 160 -10.67 -4.50 4.34
N ARG A 161 -10.63 -5.40 3.36
CA ARG A 161 -11.80 -5.70 2.52
C ARG A 161 -12.95 -6.30 3.31
N LEU A 162 -12.64 -7.19 4.25
CA LEU A 162 -13.66 -7.75 5.14
C LEU A 162 -14.28 -6.67 6.03
N ALA A 163 -13.45 -5.79 6.61
CA ALA A 163 -13.94 -4.68 7.41
C ALA A 163 -14.86 -3.75 6.59
N ASP A 164 -14.48 -3.41 5.37
CA ASP A 164 -15.32 -2.63 4.45
C ASP A 164 -16.63 -3.35 4.10
N ALA A 165 -16.59 -4.65 3.84
CA ALA A 165 -17.79 -5.44 3.51
C ALA A 165 -18.76 -5.59 4.69
N LEU A 166 -18.27 -5.52 5.93
CA LEU A 166 -19.09 -5.54 7.14
C LEU A 166 -19.65 -4.15 7.50
N GLU A 167 -19.11 -3.08 6.92
CA GLU A 167 -19.54 -1.71 7.22
C GLU A 167 -21.01 -1.50 6.85
N GLY A 168 -21.84 -1.14 7.83
CA GLY A 168 -23.28 -0.92 7.64
C GLY A 168 -24.10 -2.20 7.49
N VAL A 169 -23.51 -3.39 7.63
CA VAL A 169 -24.22 -4.68 7.60
C VAL A 169 -24.46 -5.16 9.03
N ASP A 170 -25.72 -5.37 9.40
CA ASP A 170 -26.07 -6.00 10.67
C ASP A 170 -25.85 -7.52 10.59
N VAL A 171 -24.62 -7.96 10.87
CA VAL A 171 -24.26 -9.38 10.88
C VAL A 171 -24.40 -9.94 12.30
N PRO A 172 -25.24 -10.97 12.52
CA PRO A 172 -25.39 -11.56 13.84
C PRO A 172 -24.06 -12.08 14.39
N PRO A 173 -23.74 -11.86 15.68
CA PRO A 173 -22.51 -12.35 16.31
C PRO A 173 -22.27 -13.87 16.14
N GLY A 174 -23.34 -14.65 16.06
CA GLY A 174 -23.26 -16.10 15.81
C GLY A 174 -22.71 -16.46 14.43
N VAL A 175 -23.01 -15.64 13.40
CA VAL A 175 -22.50 -15.83 12.04
C VAL A 175 -21.01 -15.48 11.98
N LEU A 176 -20.59 -14.37 12.58
CA LEU A 176 -19.17 -13.99 12.65
C LEU A 176 -18.33 -15.10 13.32
N ARG A 177 -18.79 -15.62 14.46
CA ARG A 177 -18.11 -16.74 15.14
C ARG A 177 -18.08 -18.01 14.30
N ALA A 178 -19.17 -18.35 13.60
CA ALA A 178 -19.21 -19.52 12.72
C ALA A 178 -18.22 -19.40 11.55
N LEU A 179 -17.93 -18.17 11.10
CA LEU A 179 -16.90 -17.85 10.11
C LEU A 179 -15.48 -17.74 10.71
N GLY A 180 -15.32 -17.98 12.01
CA GLY A 180 -14.02 -17.90 12.70
C GLY A 180 -13.56 -16.47 13.01
N LEU A 181 -14.44 -15.47 12.87
CA LEU A 181 -14.14 -14.08 13.16
C LEU A 181 -14.46 -13.74 14.63
N PRO A 182 -13.71 -12.81 15.25
CA PRO A 182 -14.08 -12.30 16.57
C PRO A 182 -15.41 -11.56 16.47
N ALA A 183 -16.37 -11.93 17.31
CA ALA A 183 -17.57 -11.15 17.52
C ALA A 183 -17.30 -10.19 18.68
N THR A 184 -17.02 -8.93 18.36
CA THR A 184 -16.99 -7.83 19.34
C THR A 184 -18.38 -7.58 19.91
#